data_AF-A0A9D4LJ59-F1
#
_entry.id   AF-A0A9D4LJ59-F1
#
_cell.length_a   1.000
_cell.length_b   1.000
_cell.length_c   1.000
_cell.angle_alpha   90.00
_cell.angle_beta   90.00
_cell.angle_gamma   90.00
#
_symmetry.space_group_name_H-M   'P 1'
#
loop_
_entity.id
_entity.type
_entity.pdbx_description
1 polymer ?
#
loop_
_entity_poly.entity_id
_entity_poly.type
_entity_poly.pdbx_seq_one_letter_code
_entity_poly.pdbx_strand_id
1 'polypeptide(L)'
;MSSVPVGDVKPKAAAPVIMAATEAGPVGGTRGESRVKMNRMRKRIAQRLKDAQNTCAMLTTFNEIDMSNVTEMRNKYKDAFLKKHGLKLGFMSAFIRASAYALQDQPVVNAVIDGEDTLYRDYIDISVAVSTPKGLVVPVIRNVETMNYAEIEKTINALGEKARAGDLAVEDMDGGTFTISNGGVFGSMFGTPIINPPQSAILGMHGIFDRPVAVNGKVEIRPMMYVALTYDHRLIDGREAVTFLRKIKSAVEDPRTLLLDL
;
A
#
# COMPACT_ATOMS: atom_id res chain seq x y z
N MET A 1 -12.99 -19.44 33.19
CA MET A 1 -12.18 -19.64 31.97
C MET A 1 -11.52 -18.31 31.68
N SER A 2 -10.18 -18.26 31.79
CA SER A 2 -9.42 -17.01 31.66
C SER A 2 -9.46 -16.55 30.21
N SER A 3 -10.16 -15.45 29.94
CA SER A 3 -10.19 -14.82 28.62
C SER A 3 -8.79 -14.29 28.31
N VAL A 4 -8.17 -14.83 27.28
CA VAL A 4 -6.92 -14.33 26.72
C VAL A 4 -7.19 -12.92 26.16
N PRO A 5 -6.38 -11.90 26.51
CA PRO A 5 -6.50 -10.56 25.95
C PRO A 5 -6.43 -10.61 24.42
N VAL A 6 -7.21 -9.77 23.73
CA VAL A 6 -7.25 -9.70 22.26
C VAL A 6 -5.86 -9.49 21.62
N GLY A 7 -4.91 -8.90 22.37
CA GLY A 7 -3.51 -8.72 21.95
C GLY A 7 -2.65 -9.99 21.90
N ASP A 8 -3.10 -11.10 22.48
CA ASP A 8 -2.36 -12.37 22.52
C ASP A 8 -2.80 -13.37 21.44
N VAL A 9 -3.87 -13.06 20.69
CA VAL A 9 -4.24 -13.80 19.48
C VAL A 9 -3.32 -13.34 18.35
N LYS A 10 -2.14 -13.96 18.23
CA LYS A 10 -1.29 -13.77 17.06
C LYS A 10 -2.03 -14.36 15.85
N PRO A 11 -2.42 -13.55 14.84
CA PRO A 11 -2.89 -14.09 13.57
C PRO A 11 -1.80 -15.04 13.07
N LYS A 12 -2.19 -16.20 12.55
CA LYS A 12 -1.22 -17.17 12.01
C LYS A 12 -0.39 -16.49 10.91
N ALA A 13 0.81 -16.05 11.28
CA ALA A 13 1.75 -15.31 10.46
C ALA A 13 1.97 -16.03 9.12
N ALA A 14 1.48 -15.44 8.05
CA ALA A 14 1.72 -15.94 6.71
C ALA A 14 3.13 -15.50 6.30
N ALA A 15 4.03 -16.47 6.05
CA ALA A 15 5.41 -16.15 5.64
C ALA A 15 5.41 -15.14 4.46
N PRO A 16 6.38 -14.23 4.36
CA PRO A 16 6.33 -13.13 3.41
C PRO A 16 6.32 -13.57 1.94
N VAL A 17 5.65 -12.79 1.09
CA VAL A 17 5.52 -13.04 -0.35
C VAL A 17 6.63 -12.30 -1.09
N ILE A 18 7.66 -13.02 -1.54
CA ILE A 18 8.75 -12.47 -2.37
C ILE A 18 8.47 -12.82 -3.84
N MET A 19 7.99 -11.89 -4.67
CA MET A 19 7.69 -12.20 -6.08
C MET A 19 8.97 -12.28 -6.92
N ALA A 20 9.57 -13.46 -7.05
CA ALA A 20 10.75 -13.64 -7.89
C ALA A 20 10.45 -13.52 -9.40
N ALA A 21 11.29 -12.79 -10.11
CA ALA A 21 11.30 -12.74 -11.57
C ALA A 21 11.83 -14.07 -12.15
N THR A 22 11.25 -14.52 -13.26
CA THR A 22 11.77 -15.65 -14.05
C THR A 22 12.11 -15.07 -15.42
N GLU A 23 13.39 -15.05 -15.80
CA GLU A 23 13.80 -14.43 -17.06
C GLU A 23 13.50 -15.36 -18.24
N ALA A 24 12.53 -14.94 -19.07
CA ALA A 24 12.46 -15.35 -20.46
C ALA A 24 12.95 -14.14 -21.30
N GLY A 25 13.78 -14.39 -22.30
CA GLY A 25 14.26 -13.35 -23.21
C GLY A 25 13.13 -12.71 -24.03
N PRO A 26 13.36 -11.52 -24.63
CA PRO A 26 12.36 -10.84 -25.46
C PRO A 26 11.89 -11.74 -26.61
N VAL A 27 10.60 -11.63 -26.96
CA VAL A 27 9.95 -12.45 -27.98
C VAL A 27 10.55 -12.15 -29.36
N GLY A 28 11.33 -13.09 -29.91
CA GLY A 28 12.07 -12.94 -31.16
C GLY A 28 11.32 -13.34 -32.45
N GLY A 29 10.00 -13.56 -32.39
CA GLY A 29 9.17 -13.81 -33.57
C GLY A 29 9.26 -15.22 -34.19
N THR A 30 10.00 -16.15 -33.58
CA THR A 30 9.98 -17.56 -34.00
C THR A 30 8.73 -18.26 -33.46
N ARG A 31 8.10 -19.15 -34.25
CA ARG A 31 6.96 -19.97 -33.81
C ARG A 31 7.37 -21.11 -32.85
N GLY A 32 8.44 -20.93 -32.07
CA GLY A 32 8.92 -21.91 -31.11
C GLY A 32 8.28 -21.72 -29.75
N GLU A 33 7.94 -22.82 -29.08
CA GLU A 33 7.45 -22.80 -27.69
C GLU A 33 8.57 -23.22 -26.74
N SER A 34 8.77 -22.48 -25.65
CA SER A 34 9.72 -22.83 -24.58
C SER A 34 8.97 -23.13 -23.28
N ARG A 35 9.23 -24.31 -22.72
CA ARG A 35 8.62 -24.73 -21.44
C ARG A 35 9.62 -24.55 -20.30
N VAL A 36 9.32 -23.62 -19.39
CA VAL A 36 10.14 -23.36 -18.20
C VAL A 36 9.44 -23.89 -16.95
N LYS A 37 10.12 -24.77 -16.20
CA LYS A 37 9.59 -25.30 -14.94
C LYS A 37 9.64 -24.24 -13.84
N MET A 38 8.50 -23.96 -13.20
CA MET A 38 8.46 -23.04 -12.05
C MET A 38 9.30 -23.59 -10.88
N ASN A 39 10.12 -22.72 -10.29
CA ASN A 39 10.83 -23.02 -9.04
C ASN A 39 9.84 -23.10 -7.85
N ARG A 40 10.29 -23.67 -6.72
CA ARG A 40 9.43 -23.90 -5.54
C ARG A 40 8.82 -22.61 -4.98
N MET A 41 9.62 -21.54 -4.93
CA MET A 41 9.19 -20.23 -4.44
C MET A 41 8.06 -19.66 -5.30
N ARG A 42 8.24 -19.63 -6.63
CA ARG A 42 7.24 -19.15 -7.59
C ARG A 42 5.94 -19.94 -7.50
N LYS A 43 6.01 -21.27 -7.33
CA LYS A 43 4.83 -22.11 -7.10
C LYS A 43 4.09 -21.73 -5.83
N ARG A 44 4.81 -21.51 -4.72
CA ARG A 44 4.21 -21.13 -3.42
C ARG A 44 3.52 -19.77 -3.49
N ILE A 45 4.12 -18.80 -4.20
CA ILE A 45 3.51 -17.48 -4.42
C ILE A 45 2.25 -17.59 -5.26
N ALA A 46 2.31 -18.32 -6.37
CA ALA A 46 1.14 -18.53 -7.23
C ALA A 46 -0.03 -19.17 -6.46
N GLN A 47 0.26 -20.19 -5.65
CA GLN A 47 -0.75 -20.80 -4.79
C GLN A 47 -1.35 -19.78 -3.82
N ARG A 48 -0.51 -19.02 -3.10
CA ARG A 48 -0.98 -18.02 -2.13
C ARG A 48 -1.83 -16.91 -2.72
N LEU A 49 -1.44 -16.38 -3.88
CA LEU A 49 -2.23 -15.37 -4.57
C LEU A 49 -3.59 -15.92 -4.99
N LYS A 50 -3.65 -17.20 -5.41
CA LYS A 50 -4.91 -17.84 -5.75
C LYS A 50 -5.76 -18.14 -4.50
N ASP A 51 -5.13 -18.56 -3.41
CA ASP A 51 -5.80 -18.76 -2.12
C ASP A 51 -6.44 -17.46 -1.62
N ALA A 52 -5.73 -16.32 -1.75
CA ALA A 52 -6.26 -15.01 -1.43
C ALA A 52 -7.57 -14.73 -2.18
N GLN A 53 -7.57 -14.93 -3.51
CA GLN A 53 -8.76 -14.72 -4.36
C GLN A 53 -9.91 -15.67 -4.04
N ASN A 54 -9.61 -16.92 -3.71
CA ASN A 54 -10.64 -17.90 -3.39
C ASN A 54 -11.24 -17.68 -1.99
N THR A 55 -10.47 -17.06 -1.09
CA THR A 55 -10.88 -16.80 0.29
C THR A 55 -11.63 -15.48 0.40
N CYS A 56 -11.05 -14.39 -0.12
CA CYS A 56 -11.60 -13.04 -0.01
C CYS A 56 -12.64 -12.80 -1.10
N ALA A 57 -13.75 -12.13 -0.77
CA ALA A 57 -14.65 -11.57 -1.77
C ALA A 57 -14.08 -10.23 -2.27
N MET A 58 -12.98 -10.29 -3.04
CA MET A 58 -12.24 -9.09 -3.46
C MET A 58 -13.06 -8.24 -4.43
N LEU A 59 -13.39 -7.02 -4.01
CA LEU A 59 -13.89 -5.97 -4.90
C LEU A 59 -12.92 -4.78 -4.89
N THR A 60 -12.97 -3.95 -5.94
CA THR A 60 -12.12 -2.76 -6.06
C THR A 60 -12.99 -1.53 -6.28
N THR A 61 -12.75 -0.49 -5.49
CA THR A 61 -13.28 0.87 -5.72
C THR A 61 -12.15 1.81 -6.13
N PHE A 62 -12.48 2.82 -6.92
CA PHE A 62 -11.50 3.74 -7.50
C PHE A 62 -11.85 5.18 -7.15
N ASN A 63 -10.82 6.02 -7.07
CA ASN A 63 -10.97 7.46 -7.03
C ASN A 63 -9.78 8.12 -7.76
N GLU A 64 -9.87 9.42 -8.00
CA GLU A 64 -8.76 10.23 -8.49
C GLU A 64 -8.37 11.28 -7.45
N ILE A 65 -7.10 11.67 -7.42
CA ILE A 65 -6.54 12.63 -6.46
C ILE A 65 -5.80 13.71 -7.25
N ASP A 66 -6.15 14.97 -7.01
CA ASP A 66 -5.35 16.12 -7.46
C ASP A 66 -4.08 16.23 -6.62
N MET A 67 -2.94 15.93 -7.23
CA MET A 67 -1.62 15.95 -6.58
C MET A 67 -1.00 17.34 -6.53
N SER A 68 -1.69 18.40 -6.98
CA SER A 68 -1.14 19.76 -7.08
C SER A 68 -0.59 20.26 -5.75
N ASN A 69 -1.40 20.22 -4.69
CA ASN A 69 -1.07 20.82 -3.41
C ASN A 69 0.07 20.06 -2.70
N VAL A 70 0.02 18.72 -2.69
CA VAL A 70 1.10 17.91 -2.12
C VAL A 70 2.41 18.05 -2.92
N THR A 71 2.31 18.24 -4.24
CA THR A 71 3.47 18.52 -5.10
C THR A 71 4.05 19.91 -4.81
N GLU A 72 3.21 20.93 -4.64
CA GLU A 72 3.62 22.27 -4.25
C GLU A 72 4.30 22.26 -2.87
N MET A 73 3.66 21.63 -1.87
CA MET A 73 4.23 21.45 -0.52
C MET A 73 5.61 20.81 -0.60
N ARG A 74 5.74 19.71 -1.34
CA ARG A 74 7.02 19.03 -1.53
C ARG A 74 8.05 19.96 -2.17
N ASN A 75 7.71 20.65 -3.25
CA ASN A 75 8.65 21.53 -3.96
C ASN A 75 9.10 22.71 -3.10
N LYS A 76 8.21 23.26 -2.27
CA LYS A 76 8.50 24.38 -1.38
C LYS A 76 9.38 23.99 -0.20
N TYR A 77 9.19 22.79 0.37
CA TYR A 77 9.84 22.40 1.63
C TYR A 77 10.94 21.33 1.50
N LYS A 78 11.13 20.72 0.33
CA LYS A 78 12.12 19.62 0.13
C LYS A 78 13.53 19.95 0.61
N ASP A 79 14.02 21.17 0.38
CA ASP A 79 15.41 21.53 0.70
C ASP A 79 15.59 21.80 2.20
N ALA A 80 14.60 22.45 2.81
CA ALA A 80 14.56 22.65 4.27
C ALA A 80 14.40 21.30 5.01
N PHE A 81 13.55 20.41 4.48
CA PHE A 81 13.35 19.07 5.01
C PHE A 81 14.64 18.24 4.92
N LEU A 82 15.32 18.28 3.77
CA LEU A 82 16.61 17.62 3.58
C LEU A 82 17.67 18.17 4.55
N LYS A 83 17.77 19.49 4.70
CA LYS A 83 18.72 20.12 5.63
C LYS A 83 18.46 19.72 7.09
N LYS A 84 17.19 19.64 7.50
CA LYS A 84 16.82 19.34 8.89
C LYS A 84 16.91 17.85 9.23
N HIS A 85 16.49 16.98 8.32
CA HIS A 85 16.31 15.56 8.59
C HIS A 85 17.32 14.65 7.86
N GLY A 86 18.09 15.17 6.91
CA GLY A 86 19.02 14.36 6.09
C GLY A 86 18.33 13.42 5.10
N LEU A 87 17.01 13.61 4.88
CA LEU A 87 16.17 12.71 4.08
C LEU A 87 15.44 13.50 2.99
N LYS A 88 15.17 12.86 1.85
CA LYS A 88 14.35 13.47 0.81
C LYS A 88 12.87 13.37 1.19
N LEU A 89 12.13 14.46 1.01
CA LEU A 89 10.67 14.45 1.16
C LEU A 89 10.03 13.77 -0.06
N GLY A 90 9.42 12.61 0.15
CA GLY A 90 8.70 11.84 -0.86
C GLY A 90 7.19 12.08 -0.81
N PHE A 91 6.47 11.40 -1.71
CA PHE A 91 5.00 11.35 -1.67
C PHE A 91 4.48 10.23 -0.78
N MET A 92 5.27 9.16 -0.58
CA MET A 92 4.84 7.98 0.19
C MET A 92 4.46 8.34 1.62
N SER A 93 5.21 9.23 2.28
CA SER A 93 4.86 9.70 3.63
C SER A 93 3.47 10.32 3.71
N ALA A 94 3.04 11.07 2.69
CA ALA A 94 1.68 11.62 2.63
C ALA A 94 0.61 10.52 2.55
N PHE A 95 0.80 9.53 1.68
CA PHE A 95 -0.15 8.42 1.54
C PHE A 95 -0.19 7.51 2.76
N ILE A 96 0.96 7.21 3.37
CA ILE A 96 1.05 6.40 4.58
C ILE A 96 0.36 7.11 5.75
N ARG A 97 0.62 8.43 5.93
CA ARG A 97 -0.01 9.21 6.99
C ARG A 97 -1.52 9.40 6.78
N ALA A 98 -1.95 9.64 5.54
CA ALA A 98 -3.35 9.70 5.15
C ALA A 98 -4.07 8.36 5.33
N SER A 99 -3.41 7.25 5.01
CA SER A 99 -3.96 5.91 5.21
C SER A 99 -4.11 5.61 6.71
N ALA A 100 -3.11 5.93 7.52
CA ALA A 100 -3.22 5.78 8.97
C ALA A 100 -4.37 6.61 9.55
N TYR A 101 -4.51 7.87 9.10
CA TYR A 101 -5.63 8.72 9.49
C TYR A 101 -6.99 8.11 9.12
N ALA A 102 -7.13 7.61 7.88
CA ALA A 102 -8.35 6.96 7.43
C ALA A 102 -8.62 5.62 8.14
N LEU A 103 -7.57 4.87 8.54
CA LEU A 103 -7.70 3.60 9.27
C LEU A 103 -8.17 3.83 10.71
N GLN A 104 -7.78 4.94 11.35
CA GLN A 104 -8.30 5.33 12.67
C GLN A 104 -9.79 5.67 12.61
N ASP A 105 -10.24 6.29 11.52
CA ASP A 105 -11.65 6.62 11.29
C ASP A 105 -12.51 5.39 10.89
N GLN A 106 -11.94 4.47 10.12
CA GLN A 106 -12.60 3.26 9.62
C GLN A 106 -11.86 2.00 10.11
N PRO A 107 -11.98 1.65 11.40
CA PRO A 107 -11.21 0.56 12.00
C PRO A 107 -11.52 -0.82 11.40
N VAL A 108 -12.68 -0.99 10.76
CA VAL A 108 -13.03 -2.23 10.03
C VAL A 108 -12.08 -2.53 8.87
N VAL A 109 -11.50 -1.49 8.25
CA VAL A 109 -10.50 -1.67 7.18
C VAL A 109 -9.17 -2.19 7.73
N ASN A 110 -8.88 -1.91 9.02
CA ASN A 110 -7.70 -2.38 9.75
C ASN A 110 -7.89 -3.79 10.37
N ALA A 111 -9.14 -4.26 10.45
CA ALA A 111 -9.52 -5.55 11.01
C ALA A 111 -9.34 -6.70 10.01
N VAL A 112 -9.40 -7.95 10.47
CA VAL A 112 -9.37 -9.16 9.63
C VAL A 112 -10.39 -10.19 10.11
N ILE A 113 -10.77 -11.09 9.21
CA ILE A 113 -11.54 -12.28 9.57
C ILE A 113 -10.57 -13.36 10.04
N ASP A 114 -10.74 -13.87 11.26
CA ASP A 114 -10.01 -15.00 11.81
C ASP A 114 -11.00 -16.11 12.21
N GLY A 115 -11.10 -17.14 11.36
CA GLY A 115 -12.12 -18.18 11.53
C GLY A 115 -13.53 -17.62 11.38
N GLU A 116 -14.29 -17.64 12.48
CA GLU A 116 -15.66 -17.11 12.56
C GLU A 116 -15.71 -15.71 13.20
N ASP A 117 -14.58 -15.22 13.71
CA ASP A 117 -14.48 -13.95 14.43
C ASP A 117 -13.89 -12.84 13.56
N THR A 118 -14.20 -11.59 13.92
CA THR A 118 -13.52 -10.41 13.38
C THR A 118 -12.51 -9.88 14.39
N LEU A 119 -11.24 -9.89 14.03
CA LEU A 119 -10.15 -9.37 14.84
C LEU A 119 -9.86 -7.91 14.49
N TYR A 120 -10.25 -7.01 15.38
CA TYR A 120 -9.88 -5.60 15.35
C TYR A 120 -8.48 -5.39 15.97
N ARG A 121 -7.76 -4.38 15.49
CA ARG A 121 -6.42 -4.04 15.96
C ARG A 121 -6.33 -2.56 16.29
N ASP A 122 -5.77 -2.27 17.46
CA ASP A 122 -5.60 -0.92 17.98
C ASP A 122 -4.34 -0.22 17.45
N TYR A 123 -3.49 -0.94 16.72
CA TYR A 123 -2.27 -0.44 16.08
C TYR A 123 -2.40 -0.45 14.55
N ILE A 124 -1.64 0.42 13.88
CA ILE A 124 -1.64 0.52 12.42
C ILE A 124 -0.22 0.22 11.90
N ASP A 125 -0.06 -0.98 11.36
CA ASP A 125 1.17 -1.44 10.73
C ASP A 125 0.96 -1.47 9.21
N ILE A 126 1.61 -0.58 8.46
CA ILE A 126 1.43 -0.48 7.01
C ILE A 126 2.55 -1.21 6.28
N SER A 127 2.17 -2.25 5.55
CA SER A 127 3.00 -2.94 4.58
C SER A 127 3.21 -2.07 3.33
N VAL A 128 4.45 -1.91 2.87
CA VAL A 128 4.76 -1.12 1.67
C VAL A 128 5.50 -1.97 0.65
N ALA A 129 4.95 -2.09 -0.56
CA ALA A 129 5.58 -2.87 -1.61
C ALA A 129 6.83 -2.15 -2.17
N VAL A 130 7.97 -2.83 -2.16
CA VAL A 130 9.27 -2.33 -2.66
C VAL A 130 9.78 -3.25 -3.77
N SER A 131 10.08 -2.66 -4.93
CA SER A 131 10.70 -3.39 -6.03
C SER A 131 12.21 -3.55 -5.81
N THR A 132 12.72 -4.76 -6.01
CA THR A 132 14.14 -5.11 -5.92
C THR A 132 14.58 -5.88 -7.17
N PRO A 133 15.88 -5.98 -7.47
CA PRO A 133 16.37 -6.79 -8.59
C PRO A 133 15.97 -8.26 -8.52
N LYS A 134 15.78 -8.81 -7.32
CA LYS A 134 15.37 -10.21 -7.09
C LYS A 134 13.85 -10.41 -7.14
N GLY A 135 13.07 -9.33 -7.19
CA GLY A 135 11.62 -9.39 -7.14
C GLY A 135 10.96 -8.30 -6.29
N LEU A 136 9.65 -8.45 -6.08
CA LEU A 136 8.89 -7.59 -5.17
C LEU A 136 8.96 -8.15 -3.74
N VAL A 137 9.25 -7.28 -2.77
CA VAL A 137 9.17 -7.58 -1.33
C VAL A 137 8.24 -6.58 -0.65
N VAL A 138 7.69 -6.95 0.50
CA VAL A 138 6.68 -6.13 1.19
C VAL A 138 7.02 -5.99 2.68
N PRO A 139 7.98 -5.12 3.03
CA PRO A 139 8.28 -4.83 4.44
C PRO A 139 7.17 -4.04 5.13
N VAL A 140 7.19 -4.03 6.46
CA VAL A 140 6.17 -3.43 7.33
C VAL A 140 6.74 -2.21 8.07
N ILE A 141 6.01 -1.09 7.99
CA ILE A 141 6.24 0.09 8.82
C ILE A 141 5.29 0.00 10.00
N ARG A 142 5.84 -0.10 11.22
CA ARG A 142 5.06 -0.36 12.43
C ARG A 142 4.62 0.92 13.13
N ASN A 143 3.46 0.87 13.79
CA ASN A 143 2.92 1.97 14.60
C ASN A 143 2.84 3.32 13.88
N VAL A 144 2.41 3.28 12.62
CA VAL A 144 2.36 4.46 11.74
C VAL A 144 1.50 5.56 12.36
N GLU A 145 0.49 5.22 13.15
CA GLU A 145 -0.41 6.16 13.81
C GLU A 145 0.33 7.21 14.67
N THR A 146 1.50 6.85 15.21
CA THR A 146 2.32 7.73 16.06
C THR A 146 3.41 8.49 15.30
N MET A 147 3.65 8.16 14.03
CA MET A 147 4.77 8.69 13.27
C MET A 147 4.45 10.00 12.56
N ASN A 148 5.44 10.89 12.53
CA ASN A 148 5.45 12.05 11.64
C ASN A 148 6.04 11.72 10.25
N TYR A 149 5.98 12.66 9.31
CA TYR A 149 6.48 12.47 7.93
C TYR A 149 7.97 12.10 7.89
N ALA A 150 8.80 12.68 8.76
CA ALA A 150 10.24 12.41 8.77
C ALA A 150 10.56 11.00 9.27
N GLU A 151 9.84 10.52 10.29
CA GLU A 151 9.97 9.16 10.79
C GLU A 151 9.53 8.13 9.75
N ILE A 152 8.44 8.40 9.04
CA ILE A 152 7.97 7.55 7.94
C ILE A 152 9.02 7.50 6.83
N GLU A 153 9.51 8.63 6.33
CA GLU A 153 10.54 8.65 5.27
C GLU A 153 11.84 7.99 5.72
N LYS A 154 12.23 8.15 6.99
CA LYS A 154 13.41 7.47 7.54
C LYS A 154 13.25 5.96 7.50
N THR A 155 12.08 5.47 7.92
CA THR A 155 11.78 4.03 7.97
C THR A 155 11.69 3.43 6.57
N ILE A 156 11.05 4.13 5.62
CA ILE A 156 11.01 3.71 4.21
C ILE A 156 12.42 3.61 3.62
N ASN A 157 13.27 4.61 3.85
CA ASN A 157 14.63 4.58 3.31
C ASN A 157 15.44 3.40 3.88
N ALA A 158 15.37 3.17 5.20
CA ALA A 158 16.05 2.05 5.84
C ALA A 158 15.58 0.69 5.31
N LEU A 159 14.25 0.48 5.22
CA LEU A 159 13.68 -0.76 4.68
C LEU A 159 13.99 -0.93 3.19
N GLY A 160 13.99 0.16 2.42
CA GLY A 160 14.34 0.16 1.00
C GLY A 160 15.81 -0.18 0.74
N GLU A 161 16.72 0.28 1.60
CA GLU A 161 18.14 -0.10 1.55
C GLU A 161 18.35 -1.57 1.89
N LYS A 162 17.76 -2.06 2.98
CA LYS A 162 17.77 -3.49 3.33
C LYS A 162 17.19 -4.35 2.20
N ALA A 163 16.08 -3.92 1.60
CA ALA A 163 15.43 -4.63 0.50
C ALA A 163 16.36 -4.76 -0.73
N ARG A 164 17.04 -3.66 -1.09
CA ARG A 164 17.99 -3.64 -2.21
C ARG A 164 19.24 -4.48 -1.93
N ALA A 165 19.73 -4.49 -0.68
CA ALA A 165 20.83 -5.34 -0.25
C ALA A 165 20.44 -6.84 -0.16
N GLY A 166 19.15 -7.13 0.07
CA GLY A 166 18.65 -8.48 0.30
C GLY A 166 18.74 -8.91 1.77
N ASP A 167 18.89 -7.95 2.68
CA ASP A 167 19.09 -8.15 4.12
C ASP A 167 17.79 -7.96 4.94
N LEU A 168 16.62 -7.98 4.28
CA LEU A 168 15.34 -7.95 4.98
C LEU A 168 15.17 -9.23 5.79
N ALA A 169 14.98 -9.06 7.09
CA ALA A 169 14.67 -10.15 7.99
C ALA A 169 13.21 -10.60 7.80
N VAL A 170 12.85 -11.77 8.32
CA VAL A 170 11.46 -12.26 8.24
C VAL A 170 10.53 -11.34 9.03
N GLU A 171 11.02 -10.84 10.16
CA GLU A 171 10.34 -9.93 11.08
C GLU A 171 10.09 -8.55 10.46
N ASP A 172 10.91 -8.14 9.48
CA ASP A 172 10.72 -6.90 8.73
C ASP A 172 9.52 -7.02 7.76
N MET A 173 9.08 -8.23 7.44
CA MET A 173 7.98 -8.50 6.49
C MET A 173 6.76 -9.17 7.12
N ASP A 174 6.86 -9.64 8.37
CA ASP A 174 5.79 -10.31 9.08
C ASP A 174 4.78 -9.34 9.71
N GLY A 175 3.51 -9.71 9.65
CA GLY A 175 2.38 -8.91 10.12
C GLY A 175 1.88 -7.92 9.07
N GLY A 176 1.71 -6.65 9.48
CA GLY A 176 1.02 -5.64 8.69
C GLY A 176 -0.50 -5.80 8.75
N THR A 177 -1.20 -4.69 8.86
CA THR A 177 -2.67 -4.63 8.93
C THR A 177 -3.27 -4.11 7.64
N PHE A 178 -2.51 -3.32 6.88
CA PHE A 178 -2.90 -2.73 5.60
C PHE A 178 -1.70 -2.67 4.65
N THR A 179 -1.92 -2.79 3.34
CA THR A 179 -0.85 -2.68 2.34
C THR A 179 -1.02 -1.46 1.44
N ILE A 180 0.10 -0.80 1.13
CA ILE A 180 0.19 0.18 0.04
C ILE A 180 1.16 -0.35 -1.03
N SER A 181 0.72 -0.35 -2.28
CA SER A 181 1.52 -0.70 -3.44
C SER A 181 1.56 0.47 -4.42
N ASN A 182 2.74 0.80 -4.94
CA ASN A 182 2.92 1.90 -5.87
C ASN A 182 3.33 1.38 -7.26
N GLY A 183 2.34 1.17 -8.12
CA GLY A 183 2.55 0.82 -9.53
C GLY A 183 2.89 2.04 -10.41
N GLY A 184 2.72 3.25 -9.88
CA GLY A 184 3.02 4.50 -10.59
C GLY A 184 4.47 4.66 -10.98
N VAL A 185 5.39 4.03 -10.23
CA VAL A 185 6.83 3.98 -10.59
C VAL A 185 7.10 3.29 -11.93
N PHE A 186 6.16 2.46 -12.41
CA PHE A 186 6.22 1.78 -13.70
C PHE A 186 5.30 2.42 -14.76
N GLY A 187 4.71 3.58 -14.47
CA GLY A 187 3.80 4.27 -15.39
C GLY A 187 2.40 3.66 -15.47
N SER A 188 1.97 2.87 -14.48
CA SER A 188 0.60 2.34 -14.44
C SER A 188 -0.42 3.48 -14.36
N MET A 189 -1.49 3.43 -15.15
CA MET A 189 -2.58 4.41 -15.10
C MET A 189 -3.53 4.12 -13.93
N PHE A 190 -4.06 2.89 -13.87
CA PHE A 190 -4.80 2.31 -12.75
C PHE A 190 -4.83 0.79 -12.91
N GLY A 191 -5.19 0.06 -11.85
CA GLY A 191 -5.34 -1.39 -11.85
C GLY A 191 -5.98 -1.88 -10.56
N THR A 192 -6.26 -3.18 -10.49
CA THR A 192 -6.86 -3.84 -9.31
C THR A 192 -5.77 -4.49 -8.47
N PRO A 193 -5.27 -3.85 -7.41
CA PRO A 193 -4.25 -4.45 -6.55
C PRO A 193 -4.82 -5.70 -5.86
N ILE A 194 -3.99 -6.72 -5.66
CA ILE A 194 -4.39 -7.95 -4.96
C ILE A 194 -4.09 -7.82 -3.46
N ILE A 195 -5.05 -8.18 -2.60
CA ILE A 195 -4.88 -8.14 -1.15
C ILE A 195 -3.70 -9.05 -0.76
N ASN A 196 -2.92 -8.63 0.23
CA ASN A 196 -1.84 -9.41 0.83
C ASN A 196 -2.35 -10.10 2.11
N PRO A 197 -2.78 -11.38 2.07
CA PRO A 197 -3.36 -12.03 3.25
C PRO A 197 -2.36 -12.10 4.41
N PRO A 198 -2.83 -12.04 5.66
CA PRO A 198 -4.22 -12.14 6.09
C PRO A 198 -4.98 -10.80 6.11
N GLN A 199 -4.42 -9.72 5.54
CA GLN A 199 -5.04 -8.39 5.57
C GLN A 199 -6.37 -8.34 4.80
N SER A 200 -7.16 -7.29 5.05
CA SER A 200 -8.50 -7.14 4.46
C SER A 200 -8.56 -6.14 3.31
N ALA A 201 -7.53 -5.32 3.12
CA ALA A 201 -7.51 -4.32 2.08
C ALA A 201 -6.09 -3.92 1.63
N ILE A 202 -6.00 -3.37 0.43
CA ILE A 202 -4.78 -2.83 -0.17
C ILE A 202 -5.08 -1.56 -0.97
N LEU A 203 -4.25 -0.54 -0.78
CA LEU A 203 -4.24 0.68 -1.59
C LEU A 203 -3.23 0.56 -2.73
N GLY A 204 -3.70 0.73 -3.96
CA GLY A 204 -2.90 0.89 -5.16
C GLY A 204 -2.73 2.35 -5.53
N MET A 205 -1.51 2.85 -5.43
CA MET A 205 -1.07 4.12 -6.01
C MET A 205 -0.62 3.91 -7.45
N HIS A 206 -0.97 4.85 -8.33
CA HIS A 206 -0.64 4.80 -9.75
C HIS A 206 0.14 6.05 -10.19
N GLY A 207 0.37 6.19 -11.49
CA GLY A 207 1.14 7.28 -12.04
C GLY A 207 0.44 8.62 -11.85
N ILE A 208 1.25 9.68 -11.73
CA ILE A 208 0.80 11.06 -11.76
C ILE A 208 0.90 11.53 -13.20
N PHE A 209 -0.23 11.93 -13.79
CA PHE A 209 -0.30 12.40 -15.17
C PHE A 209 -1.05 13.72 -15.22
N ASP A 210 -0.55 14.66 -16.01
CA ASP A 210 -1.26 15.91 -16.29
C ASP A 210 -2.55 15.61 -17.06
N ARG A 211 -3.68 16.05 -16.51
CA ARG A 211 -5.01 15.80 -17.08
C ARG A 211 -5.87 17.07 -17.05
N PRO A 212 -6.69 17.31 -18.09
CA PRO A 212 -7.70 18.36 -18.03
C PRO A 212 -8.79 17.98 -17.03
N VAL A 213 -9.06 18.84 -16.06
CA VAL A 213 -10.09 18.68 -15.03
C VAL A 213 -10.90 19.96 -14.88
N ALA A 214 -12.15 19.84 -14.44
CA ALA A 214 -13.01 20.98 -14.19
C ALA A 214 -12.77 21.53 -12.78
N VAL A 215 -12.28 22.76 -12.66
CA VAL A 215 -12.07 23.48 -11.40
C VAL A 215 -12.88 24.77 -11.45
N ASN A 216 -13.86 24.92 -10.55
CA ASN A 216 -14.73 26.10 -10.48
C ASN A 216 -15.35 26.48 -11.84
N GLY A 217 -15.78 25.49 -12.62
CA GLY A 217 -16.39 25.68 -13.95
C GLY A 217 -15.40 25.98 -15.09
N LYS A 218 -14.09 25.95 -14.85
CA LYS A 218 -13.04 26.13 -15.87
C LYS A 218 -12.28 24.82 -16.10
N VAL A 219 -11.82 24.60 -17.32
CA VAL A 219 -10.92 23.49 -17.63
C VAL A 219 -9.49 23.92 -17.28
N GLU A 220 -8.88 23.21 -16.33
CA GLU A 220 -7.49 23.40 -15.91
C GLU A 220 -6.72 22.09 -16.06
N ILE A 221 -5.42 22.17 -16.35
CA ILE A 221 -4.54 21.00 -16.35
C ILE A 221 -4.03 20.80 -14.93
N ARG A 222 -4.26 19.62 -14.36
CA ARG A 222 -3.78 19.25 -13.01
C ARG A 222 -3.01 17.93 -13.05
N PRO A 223 -1.96 17.76 -12.20
CA PRO A 223 -1.29 16.48 -12.00
C PRO A 223 -2.22 15.54 -11.22
N MET A 224 -2.86 14.61 -11.92
CA MET A 224 -3.86 13.71 -11.34
C MET A 224 -3.28 12.30 -11.16
N MET A 225 -3.66 11.65 -10.06
CA MET A 225 -3.37 10.24 -9.80
C MET A 225 -4.66 9.45 -9.62
N TYR A 226 -4.80 8.30 -10.28
CA TYR A 226 -5.82 7.33 -9.87
C TYR A 226 -5.34 6.50 -8.68
N VAL A 227 -6.24 6.26 -7.76
CA VAL A 227 -6.04 5.35 -6.63
C VAL A 227 -7.10 4.26 -6.65
N ALA A 228 -6.69 3.06 -6.29
CA ALA A 228 -7.56 1.90 -6.21
C ALA A 228 -7.50 1.31 -4.81
N LEU A 229 -8.65 1.05 -4.20
CA LEU A 229 -8.74 0.28 -2.97
C LEU A 229 -9.37 -1.06 -3.31
N THR A 230 -8.62 -2.14 -3.16
CA THR A 230 -9.19 -3.49 -3.17
C THR A 230 -9.43 -3.92 -1.74
N TYR A 231 -10.61 -4.46 -1.46
CA TYR A 231 -11.08 -4.81 -0.13
C TYR A 231 -11.84 -6.13 -0.14
N ASP A 232 -11.82 -6.85 0.99
CA ASP A 232 -12.59 -8.06 1.19
C ASP A 232 -14.03 -7.72 1.58
N HIS A 233 -14.97 -7.91 0.65
CA HIS A 233 -16.39 -7.59 0.84
C HIS A 233 -17.10 -8.53 1.84
N ARG A 234 -16.41 -9.54 2.37
CA ARG A 234 -16.91 -10.30 3.53
C ARG A 234 -16.88 -9.49 4.82
N LEU A 235 -15.98 -8.49 4.90
CA LEU A 235 -15.73 -7.68 6.10
C LEU A 235 -16.06 -6.20 5.88
N ILE A 236 -15.73 -5.65 4.72
CA ILE A 236 -15.80 -4.22 4.42
C ILE A 236 -16.92 -3.98 3.40
N ASP A 237 -17.93 -3.21 3.77
CA ASP A 237 -19.00 -2.85 2.83
C ASP A 237 -18.58 -1.70 1.90
N GLY A 238 -19.31 -1.56 0.79
CA GLY A 238 -19.04 -0.48 -0.19
C GLY A 238 -19.06 0.92 0.43
N ARG A 239 -19.86 1.17 1.47
CA ARG A 239 -19.88 2.46 2.18
C ARG A 239 -18.55 2.73 2.91
N GLU A 240 -18.04 1.77 3.67
CA GLU A 240 -16.77 1.92 4.38
C GLU A 240 -15.62 2.06 3.39
N ALA A 241 -15.58 1.23 2.35
CA ALA A 241 -14.55 1.28 1.32
C ALA A 241 -14.48 2.64 0.60
N VAL A 242 -15.63 3.18 0.17
CA VAL A 242 -15.70 4.49 -0.51
C VAL A 242 -15.37 5.63 0.45
N THR A 243 -15.86 5.59 1.68
CA THR A 243 -15.60 6.63 2.69
C THR A 243 -14.12 6.66 3.06
N PHE A 244 -13.52 5.49 3.28
CA PHE A 244 -12.09 5.33 3.52
C PHE A 244 -11.24 5.91 2.39
N LEU A 245 -11.50 5.51 1.14
CA LEU A 245 -10.73 6.00 -0.01
C LEU A 245 -10.92 7.51 -0.23
N ARG A 246 -12.12 8.03 0.02
CA ARG A 246 -12.39 9.49 -0.02
C ARG A 246 -11.61 10.24 1.06
N LYS A 247 -11.50 9.69 2.27
CA LYS A 247 -10.73 10.31 3.37
C LYS A 247 -9.25 10.38 3.02
N ILE A 248 -8.70 9.34 2.40
CA ILE A 248 -7.34 9.37 1.84
C ILE A 248 -7.21 10.44 0.75
N LYS A 249 -8.15 10.50 -0.20
CA LYS A 249 -8.17 11.56 -1.23
C LYS A 249 -8.10 12.95 -0.60
N SER A 250 -9.02 13.27 0.31
CA SER A 250 -9.08 14.58 0.96
C SER A 250 -7.79 14.92 1.71
N ALA A 251 -7.22 13.95 2.44
CA ALA A 251 -5.98 14.14 3.19
C ALA A 251 -4.74 14.34 2.29
N VAL A 252 -4.72 13.76 1.09
CA VAL A 252 -3.62 13.94 0.13
C VAL A 252 -3.80 15.23 -0.68
N GLU A 253 -5.02 15.56 -1.10
CA GLU A 253 -5.33 16.83 -1.79
C GLU A 253 -5.12 18.04 -0.88
N ASP A 254 -5.36 17.88 0.42
CA ASP A 254 -5.06 18.90 1.41
C ASP A 254 -4.48 18.31 2.72
N PRO A 255 -3.14 18.20 2.83
CA PRO A 255 -2.48 17.70 4.03
C PRO A 255 -2.76 18.50 5.31
N ARG A 256 -3.33 19.71 5.21
CA ARG A 256 -3.73 20.51 6.40
C ARG A 256 -4.90 19.87 7.14
N THR A 257 -5.72 19.07 6.47
CA THR A 257 -6.83 18.32 7.11
C THR A 257 -6.32 17.39 8.22
N LEU A 258 -5.14 16.78 8.02
CA LEU A 258 -4.48 15.95 9.03
C LEU A 258 -4.10 16.72 10.29
N LEU A 259 -3.80 18.02 10.18
CA LEU A 259 -3.46 18.87 11.32
C LEU A 259 -4.71 19.37 12.06
N LEU A 260 -5.82 19.50 11.34
CA LEU A 260 -7.09 20.02 11.87
C LEU A 260 -8.03 18.92 12.36
N ASP A 261 -7.69 17.65 12.13
CA ASP A 261 -8.54 16.49 12.42
C ASP A 261 -9.93 16.59 11.77
N LEU A 262 -9.93 16.81 10.44
CA LEU A 262 -11.12 17.00 9.61
C LEU A 262 -11.40 15.83 8.65
#